data_AF-A0A3D4TKT7-F1
#
_entry.id   AF-A0A3D4TKT7-F1
#
_cell.length_a   1.000
_cell.length_b   1.000
_cell.length_c   1.000
_cell.angle_alpha   90.00
_cell.angle_beta   90.00
_cell.angle_gamma   90.00
#
_symmetry.space_group_name_H-M   'P 1'
#
loop_
_entity.id
_entity.type
_entity.pdbx_description
1 polymer ?
#
loop_
_entity_poly.entity_id
_entity_poly.type
_entity_poly.pdbx_seq_one_letter_code
_entity_poly.pdbx_strand_id
1 'polypeptide(L)'
;MTGVQRAAVLLLSLGELDAAEVLRHMEPKEVQKIGIAMATMTDITREQVERVMDQFGQELGSKTSLGVGSDDYIRNMLVQALGSEKAGNLIDRILLGRNTTGLDALKWMDPRAVADLVRNEHPQIIA
;
A
#
# COMPACT_ATOMS: atom_id res chain seq x y z
N MET A 1 -23.20 5.49 13.09
CA MET A 1 -22.79 4.10 13.37
C MET A 1 -21.74 4.11 14.46
N THR A 2 -21.81 3.19 15.41
CA THR A 2 -20.78 3.03 16.45
C THR A 2 -19.51 2.41 15.85
N GLY A 3 -18.37 2.46 16.55
CA GLY A 3 -17.14 1.81 16.11
C GLY A 3 -17.32 0.30 15.88
N VAL A 4 -18.06 -0.37 16.76
CA VAL A 4 -18.37 -1.81 16.65
C VAL A 4 -19.21 -2.11 15.41
N GLN A 5 -20.22 -1.28 15.11
CA GLN A 5 -21.04 -1.43 13.90
C GLN A 5 -20.22 -1.19 12.62
N ARG A 6 -19.29 -0.22 12.63
CA ARG A 6 -18.40 0.01 11.48
C ARG A 6 -17.44 -1.17 11.28
N ALA A 7 -16.87 -1.72 12.34
CA ALA A 7 -16.04 -2.92 12.28
C ALA A 7 -16.83 -4.13 11.75
N ALA A 8 -18.08 -4.32 12.19
CA ALA A 8 -18.96 -5.36 11.69
C ALA A 8 -19.21 -5.23 10.17
N VAL A 9 -19.52 -4.03 9.68
CA VAL A 9 -19.69 -3.78 8.24
C VAL A 9 -18.41 -4.09 7.45
N LEU A 10 -17.26 -3.62 7.94
CA LEU A 10 -15.97 -3.85 7.29
C LEU A 10 -15.69 -5.35 7.17
N LEU A 11 -15.82 -6.09 8.27
CA LEU A 11 -15.58 -7.53 8.31
C LEU A 11 -16.56 -8.31 7.42
N LEU A 12 -17.85 -7.96 7.43
CA LEU A 12 -18.84 -8.56 6.52
C LEU A 12 -18.50 -8.31 5.04
N SER A 13 -17.84 -7.19 4.74
CA SER A 13 -17.42 -6.83 3.38
C SER A 13 -16.17 -7.58 2.90
N LEU A 14 -15.34 -8.09 3.83
CA LEU A 14 -14.15 -8.90 3.52
C LEU A 14 -14.50 -10.36 3.14
N GLY A 15 -15.65 -10.85 3.58
CA GLY A 15 -16.02 -12.25 3.44
C GLY A 15 -15.47 -13.12 4.57
N GLU A 16 -15.98 -14.35 4.66
CA GLU A 16 -15.83 -15.20 5.85
C GLU A 16 -14.36 -15.54 6.19
N LEU A 17 -13.56 -15.91 5.20
CA LEU A 17 -12.17 -16.34 5.41
C LEU A 17 -11.31 -15.19 5.94
N ASP A 18 -11.35 -14.04 5.26
CA ASP A 18 -10.53 -12.89 5.62
C ASP A 18 -10.99 -12.26 6.94
N ALA A 19 -12.30 -12.20 7.19
CA ALA A 19 -12.83 -11.74 8.48
C ALA A 19 -12.40 -12.66 9.62
N ALA A 20 -12.36 -13.99 9.41
CA ALA A 20 -11.89 -14.93 10.41
C ALA A 20 -10.43 -14.73 10.78
N GLU A 21 -9.54 -14.46 9.80
CA GLU A 21 -8.14 -14.13 10.08
C GLU A 21 -8.02 -12.88 10.96
N VAL A 22 -8.78 -11.82 10.66
CA VAL A 22 -8.78 -10.60 11.49
C VAL A 22 -9.26 -10.91 12.92
N LEU A 23 -10.36 -11.65 13.06
CA LEU A 23 -10.95 -11.97 14.36
C LEU A 23 -10.03 -12.82 15.25
N ARG A 24 -9.13 -13.63 14.68
CA ARG A 24 -8.13 -14.41 15.45
C ARG A 24 -7.14 -13.54 16.22
N HIS A 25 -6.97 -12.28 15.82
CA HIS A 25 -6.08 -11.33 16.50
C HIS A 25 -6.77 -10.50 17.58
N MET A 26 -8.04 -10.78 17.88
CA MET A 26 -8.86 -10.01 18.81
C MET A 26 -9.11 -10.78 20.10
N GLU A 27 -9.33 -10.06 21.20
CA GLU A 27 -9.69 -10.67 22.48
C GLU A 27 -11.12 -11.26 22.40
N PRO A 28 -11.44 -12.35 23.13
CA PRO A 28 -12.75 -12.99 23.06
C PRO A 28 -13.93 -12.03 23.31
N LYS A 29 -13.76 -11.05 24.19
CA LYS A 29 -14.78 -10.02 24.48
C LYS A 29 -15.03 -9.08 23.30
N GLU A 30 -14.03 -8.82 22.47
CA GLU A 30 -14.15 -7.96 21.30
C GLU A 30 -14.83 -8.71 20.16
N VAL A 31 -14.42 -9.96 19.92
CA VAL A 31 -15.07 -10.87 18.98
C VAL A 31 -16.56 -11.00 19.30
N GLN A 32 -16.91 -11.18 20.58
CA GLN A 32 -18.31 -11.25 21.01
C GLN A 32 -19.10 -9.97 20.68
N LYS A 33 -18.55 -8.79 20.96
CA LYS A 33 -19.20 -7.51 20.66
C LYS A 33 -19.45 -7.33 19.16
N ILE A 34 -18.47 -7.67 18.35
CA ILE A 34 -18.56 -7.57 16.89
C ILE A 34 -19.55 -8.59 16.35
N GLY A 35 -19.50 -9.85 16.81
CA GLY A 35 -20.43 -10.90 16.39
C GLY A 35 -21.89 -10.55 16.71
N ILE A 36 -22.16 -9.96 17.88
CA ILE A 36 -23.50 -9.46 18.22
C ILE A 36 -23.92 -8.34 17.25
N ALA A 37 -23.04 -7.42 16.92
CA ALA A 37 -23.33 -6.37 15.95
C ALA A 37 -23.62 -6.96 14.56
N MET A 38 -22.79 -7.89 14.07
CA MET A 38 -23.02 -8.58 12.79
C MET A 38 -24.38 -9.28 12.75
N ALA A 39 -24.75 -9.99 13.82
CA ALA A 39 -26.00 -10.74 13.88
C ALA A 39 -27.26 -9.85 13.99
N THR A 40 -27.12 -8.63 14.51
CA THR A 40 -28.24 -7.70 14.73
C THR A 40 -28.41 -6.68 13.62
N MET A 41 -27.37 -6.46 12.82
CA MET A 41 -27.42 -5.55 11.69
C MET A 41 -28.15 -6.19 10.52
N THR A 42 -29.33 -5.66 10.24
CA THR A 42 -30.16 -5.98 9.07
C THR A 42 -30.22 -4.74 8.17
N ASP A 43 -30.42 -4.96 6.86
CA ASP A 43 -30.59 -3.88 5.87
C ASP A 43 -29.43 -2.88 5.76
N ILE A 44 -28.19 -3.39 5.79
CA ILE A 44 -27.00 -2.56 5.56
C ILE A 44 -27.06 -2.02 4.12
N THR A 45 -27.22 -0.70 3.96
CA THR A 45 -27.31 -0.10 2.63
C THR A 45 -25.94 0.02 1.98
N ARG A 46 -25.92 0.07 0.65
CA ARG A 46 -24.68 0.26 -0.11
C ARG A 46 -23.94 1.54 0.32
N GLU A 47 -24.67 2.63 0.54
CA GLU A 47 -24.11 3.91 0.98
C GLU A 47 -23.47 3.82 2.37
N GLN A 48 -23.99 2.95 3.25
CA GLN A 48 -23.38 2.71 4.54
C GLN A 48 -22.06 1.95 4.40
N VAL A 49 -22.00 0.94 3.53
CA VAL A 49 -20.77 0.21 3.24
C VAL A 49 -19.71 1.15 2.65
N GLU A 50 -20.06 1.91 1.61
CA GLU A 50 -19.15 2.87 0.97
C GLU A 50 -18.59 3.88 1.97
N ARG A 51 -19.44 4.45 2.83
CA ARG A 51 -18.99 5.38 3.88
C ARG A 51 -18.03 4.75 4.89
N VAL A 52 -18.24 3.48 5.26
CA VAL A 52 -17.35 2.77 6.19
C VAL A 52 -15.99 2.52 5.54
N MET A 53 -15.97 2.12 4.26
CA MET A 53 -14.75 1.88 3.50
C MET A 53 -13.94 3.16 3.30
N ASP A 54 -14.60 4.27 2.95
CA ASP A 54 -13.94 5.58 2.80
C ASP A 54 -13.30 6.05 4.11
N GLN A 55 -14.03 5.93 5.22
CA GLN A 55 -13.50 6.29 6.55
C GLN A 55 -12.31 5.43 6.94
N PHE A 56 -12.40 4.12 6.71
CA PHE A 56 -11.29 3.20 6.99
C PHE A 56 -10.06 3.54 6.14
N GLY A 57 -10.26 3.83 4.85
CA GLY A 57 -9.19 4.26 3.94
C GLY A 57 -8.52 5.57 4.36
N GLN A 58 -9.29 6.55 4.84
CA GLN A 58 -8.75 7.81 5.35
C GLN A 58 -7.97 7.62 6.68
N GLU A 59 -8.49 6.78 7.58
CA GLU A 59 -7.81 6.45 8.83
C GLU A 59 -6.51 5.65 8.57
N LEU A 60 -6.52 4.75 7.58
CA LEU A 60 -5.31 4.11 7.12
C LEU A 60 -4.35 5.12 6.48
N GLY A 61 -4.81 6.00 5.59
CA GLY A 61 -3.94 6.98 4.93
C GLY A 61 -3.31 8.02 5.86
N SER A 62 -3.91 8.25 7.03
CA SER A 62 -3.34 9.13 8.06
C SER A 62 -2.38 8.41 9.02
N LYS A 63 -2.52 7.08 9.21
CA LYS A 63 -1.66 6.27 10.09
C LYS A 63 -0.56 5.52 9.35
N THR A 64 -0.81 5.15 8.11
CA THR A 64 0.20 4.69 7.17
C THR A 64 0.74 5.93 6.51
N SER A 65 1.99 6.27 6.81
CA SER A 65 2.78 6.99 5.81
C SER A 65 2.84 6.05 4.62
N LEU A 66 1.87 6.12 3.70
CA LEU A 66 1.84 5.33 2.47
C LEU A 66 3.07 5.59 1.57
N GLY A 67 3.99 6.46 2.00
CA GLY A 67 5.33 6.65 1.46
C GLY A 67 6.49 5.96 2.22
N VAL A 68 6.28 5.35 3.39
CA VAL A 68 7.34 4.67 4.16
C VAL A 68 6.90 3.24 4.46
N GLY A 69 7.39 2.27 3.67
CA GLY A 69 7.10 0.84 3.83
C GLY A 69 6.16 0.23 2.76
N SER A 70 5.67 1.03 1.81
CA SER A 70 4.87 0.54 0.67
C SER A 70 5.67 -0.34 -0.28
N ASP A 71 6.99 -0.13 -0.33
CA ASP A 71 7.90 -0.80 -1.24
C ASP A 71 8.04 -2.30 -0.93
N ASP A 72 8.16 -2.65 0.35
CA ASP A 72 8.23 -4.04 0.78
C ASP A 72 6.89 -4.76 0.62
N TYR A 73 5.79 -4.05 0.83
CA TYR A 73 4.46 -4.58 0.58
C TYR A 73 4.22 -4.87 -0.91
N ILE A 74 4.56 -3.92 -1.79
CA ILE A 74 4.49 -4.09 -3.25
C ILE A 74 5.43 -5.21 -3.71
N ARG A 75 6.64 -5.28 -3.16
CA ARG A 75 7.60 -6.36 -3.41
C ARG A 75 7.00 -7.72 -3.07
N ASN A 76 6.47 -7.89 -1.86
CA ASN A 76 5.87 -9.14 -1.40
C ASN A 76 4.66 -9.54 -2.24
N MET A 77 3.80 -8.59 -2.57
CA MET A 77 2.63 -8.82 -3.42
C MET A 77 3.04 -9.28 -4.83
N LEU A 78 3.99 -8.61 -5.47
CA LEU A 78 4.45 -8.95 -6.82
C LEU A 78 5.17 -10.31 -6.85
N VAL A 79 5.94 -10.63 -5.80
CA VAL A 79 6.58 -11.95 -5.66
C VAL A 79 5.52 -13.06 -5.49
N GLN A 80 4.49 -12.84 -4.68
CA GLN A 80 3.40 -13.82 -4.52
C GLN A 80 2.60 -14.02 -5.81
N ALA A 81 2.35 -12.96 -6.57
CA ALA A 81 1.54 -13.03 -7.78
C ALA A 81 2.30 -13.62 -8.99
N LEU A 82 3.60 -13.36 -9.11
CA LEU A 82 4.38 -13.62 -10.34
C LEU A 82 5.55 -14.60 -10.14
N GLY A 83 5.91 -14.89 -8.89
CA GLY A 83 7.14 -15.60 -8.53
C GLY A 83 8.36 -14.68 -8.53
N SER A 84 9.34 -14.99 -7.69
CA SER A 84 10.50 -14.12 -7.40
C SER A 84 11.28 -13.69 -8.65
N GLU A 85 11.45 -14.59 -9.63
CA GLU A 85 12.20 -14.34 -10.85
C GLU A 85 11.52 -13.29 -11.76
N LYS A 86 10.21 -13.41 -11.97
CA LYS A 86 9.44 -12.46 -12.81
C LYS A 86 9.18 -11.14 -12.08
N ALA A 87 9.04 -11.20 -10.76
CA ALA A 87 8.76 -10.04 -9.94
C ALA A 87 9.97 -9.09 -9.84
N GLY A 88 11.20 -9.61 -9.74
CA GLY A 88 12.40 -8.81 -9.49
C GLY A 88 12.57 -7.62 -10.45
N ASN A 89 12.59 -7.90 -11.76
CA ASN A 89 12.74 -6.87 -12.79
C ASN A 89 11.58 -5.86 -12.80
N LEU A 90 10.36 -6.30 -12.44
CA LEU A 90 9.19 -5.43 -12.40
C LEU A 90 9.23 -4.52 -11.16
N ILE A 91 9.59 -5.08 -10.02
CA ILE A 91 9.76 -4.39 -8.74
C ILE A 91 10.82 -3.30 -8.88
N ASP A 92 11.98 -3.64 -9.45
CA ASP A 92 13.08 -2.69 -9.64
C ASP A 92 12.64 -1.53 -10.53
N ARG A 93 11.91 -1.77 -11.63
CA ARG A 93 11.39 -0.70 -12.48
C ARG A 93 10.34 0.18 -11.79
N ILE A 94 9.47 -0.41 -10.98
CA ILE A 94 8.36 0.29 -10.30
C ILE A 94 8.88 1.12 -9.11
N LEU A 95 9.84 0.58 -8.35
CA LEU A 95 10.36 1.21 -7.14
C LEU A 95 11.54 2.15 -7.43
N LEU A 96 12.49 1.77 -8.29
CA LEU A 96 13.61 2.65 -8.65
C LEU A 96 13.15 3.83 -9.52
N GLY A 97 12.15 3.61 -10.39
CA GLY A 97 11.57 4.67 -11.23
C GLY A 97 10.90 5.81 -10.46
N ARG A 98 10.69 5.64 -9.15
CA ARG A 98 10.11 6.67 -8.27
C ARG A 98 11.16 7.59 -7.62
N ASN A 99 12.45 7.23 -7.67
CA ASN A 99 13.52 7.93 -6.93
C ASN A 99 14.80 8.26 -7.73
N THR A 100 14.85 8.07 -9.06
CA THR A 100 16.04 8.51 -9.81
C THR A 100 16.08 10.03 -9.94
N THR A 101 16.80 10.70 -9.04
CA THR A 101 17.47 11.94 -9.39
C THR A 101 18.39 11.64 -10.59
N GLY A 102 18.47 12.56 -11.55
CA GLY A 102 19.17 12.33 -12.83
C GLY A 102 20.64 11.91 -12.73
N LEU A 103 21.23 11.93 -11.54
CA LEU A 103 22.58 11.47 -11.22
C LEU A 103 22.79 9.96 -11.34
N ASP A 104 21.78 9.12 -11.06
CA ASP A 104 21.93 7.67 -11.19
C ASP A 104 21.91 7.18 -12.65
N ALA A 105 21.30 7.95 -13.56
CA ALA A 105 21.39 7.70 -14.99
C ALA A 105 22.84 7.86 -15.49
N LEU A 106 23.63 8.77 -14.89
CA LEU A 106 25.03 8.99 -15.26
C LEU A 106 25.92 7.78 -14.93
N LYS A 107 25.57 6.94 -13.94
CA LYS A 107 26.36 5.74 -13.58
C LYS A 107 26.42 4.69 -14.69
N TRP A 108 25.44 4.70 -15.58
CA TRP A 108 25.29 3.71 -16.66
C TRP A 108 25.52 4.29 -18.06
N MET A 109 25.83 5.59 -18.15
CA MET A 109 26.15 6.25 -19.41
C MET A 109 27.61 6.03 -19.80
N ASP A 110 27.88 5.95 -21.10
CA ASP A 110 29.25 5.87 -21.62
C ASP A 110 30.06 7.10 -21.15
N PRO A 111 31.29 6.93 -20.63
CA PRO A 111 32.10 8.03 -20.11
C PRO A 111 32.31 9.19 -21.09
N ARG A 112 32.29 8.93 -22.41
CA ARG A 112 32.44 9.99 -23.43
C ARG A 112 31.15 10.80 -23.57
N ALA A 113 29.99 10.15 -23.49
CA ALA A 113 28.69 10.83 -23.50
C ALA A 113 28.50 11.71 -22.26
N VAL A 114 28.98 11.25 -21.09
CA VAL A 114 29.00 12.07 -19.86
C VAL A 114 29.95 13.25 -20.01
N ALA A 115 31.14 13.04 -20.57
CA ALA A 115 32.13 14.11 -20.78
C ALA A 115 31.63 15.19 -21.75
N ASP A 116 30.90 14.83 -22.81
CA ASP A 116 30.34 15.78 -23.76
C ASP A 116 29.14 16.56 -23.18
N LEU A 117 28.37 15.95 -22.27
CA LEU A 117 27.29 16.60 -21.53
C LEU A 117 27.84 17.69 -20.59
N VAL A 118 28.89 17.38 -19.82
CA VAL A 118 29.52 18.31 -18.88
C VAL A 118 30.33 19.40 -19.58
N ARG A 119 30.93 19.11 -20.75
CA ARG A 119 31.76 20.09 -21.48
C ARG A 119 30.98 21.32 -21.97
N ASN A 120 29.66 21.21 -22.12
CA ASN A 120 28.79 22.29 -22.57
C ASN A 120 28.07 23.03 -21.43
N GLU A 121 28.30 22.63 -20.18
CA GLU A 121 27.71 23.27 -18.99
C GLU A 121 28.53 24.48 -18.52
N HIS A 122 27.87 25.43 -17.86
CA HIS A 122 28.55 26.63 -17.34
C HIS A 122 29.56 26.24 -16.24
N PRO A 123 30.74 26.90 -16.12
CA PRO A 123 31.78 26.54 -15.14
C PRO A 123 31.30 26.47 -13.68
N GLN A 124 30.20 27.14 -13.36
CA GLN A 124 29.57 27.17 -12.03
C GLN A 124 28.80 25.88 -11.68
N ILE A 125 28.49 25.02 -12.65
CA ILE A 125 27.76 23.74 -12.48
C ILE A 125 28.73 22.55 -12.33
N ILE A 126 29.99 22.72 -12.73
CA ILE A 126 31.01 21.66 -12.80
C ILE A 126 31.81 21.53 -11.48
N ALA A 127 31.79 22.55 -10.62
CA ALA A 127 32.58 22.64 -9.39
C ALA A 127 31.91 22.00 -8.17
#